data_AF-A0A920QPI6-F1
#
_entry.id   AF-A0A920QPI6-F1
#
_cell.length_a   1.000
_cell.length_b   1.000
_cell.length_c   1.000
_cell.angle_alpha   90.00
_cell.angle_beta   90.00
_cell.angle_gamma   90.00
#
_symmetry.space_group_name_H-M   'P 1'
#
loop_
_entity.id
_entity.type
_entity.pdbx_description
1 polymer ?
#
loop_
_entity_poly.entity_id
_entity_poly.type
_entity_poly.pdbx_seq_one_letter_code
_entity_poly.pdbx_strand_id
1 'polypeptide(L)'
;MIQPLKVDSHLVKADVPLLVGASFLLIVLLEDFHISRMEGAFLLLGIVFYVTGNIMTVKKTSPAEDKIEGMEIPEDPKKHLLRDIGFLILGLLALSFGSNFLVSGAVDLARIWGLSEALIGLTIVSIGTGTPELATALMAAYRKTADIAIGNAVGSKHF
;
A
#
# COMPACT_ATOMS: atom_id res chain seq x y z
N MET A 1 -10.38 -15.81 -18.55
CA MET A 1 -9.27 -15.28 -19.37
C MET A 1 -8.32 -14.58 -18.42
N ILE A 2 -7.12 -15.14 -18.24
CA ILE A 2 -6.06 -14.57 -17.40
C ILE A 2 -5.34 -13.56 -18.29
N GLN A 3 -5.56 -12.28 -18.05
CA GLN A 3 -4.92 -11.20 -18.80
C GLN A 3 -3.49 -11.07 -18.24
N PRO A 4 -2.43 -11.28 -19.05
CA PRO A 4 -1.08 -11.27 -18.54
C PRO A 4 -0.74 -9.84 -18.09
N LEU A 5 -0.53 -9.68 -16.79
CA LEU A 5 -0.02 -8.44 -16.20
C LEU A 5 1.35 -8.16 -16.81
N LYS A 6 1.43 -7.09 -17.59
CA LYS A 6 2.67 -6.55 -18.13
C LYS A 6 3.41 -5.92 -16.94
N VAL A 7 4.15 -6.72 -16.20
CA VAL A 7 4.89 -6.23 -15.04
C VAL A 7 6.00 -5.32 -15.54
N ASP A 8 5.95 -4.05 -15.17
CA ASP A 8 7.00 -3.09 -15.49
C ASP A 8 8.35 -3.64 -15.00
N SER A 9 9.26 -3.91 -15.95
CA SER A 9 10.56 -4.52 -15.69
C SER A 9 11.42 -3.72 -14.71
N HIS A 10 11.09 -2.45 -14.49
CA HIS A 10 11.77 -1.58 -13.53
C HIS A 10 11.44 -1.96 -12.07
N LEU A 11 10.19 -2.33 -11.78
CA LEU A 11 9.74 -2.69 -10.43
C LEU A 11 10.40 -3.99 -9.95
N VAL A 12 10.44 -5.00 -10.81
CA VAL A 12 11.02 -6.31 -10.44
C VAL A 12 12.53 -6.24 -10.26
N LYS A 13 13.23 -5.43 -11.07
CA LYS A 13 14.71 -5.39 -11.07
C LYS A 13 15.29 -4.52 -9.97
N ALA A 14 14.60 -3.46 -9.54
CA ALA A 14 15.08 -2.57 -8.49
C ALA A 14 14.56 -2.96 -7.10
N ASP A 15 13.28 -3.34 -7.01
CA ASP A 15 12.61 -3.43 -5.72
C ASP A 15 12.82 -4.77 -5.04
N VAL A 16 12.85 -5.87 -5.82
CA VAL A 16 13.05 -7.22 -5.27
C VAL A 16 14.45 -7.37 -4.64
N PRO A 17 15.56 -6.97 -5.29
CA PRO A 17 16.88 -7.06 -4.66
C PRO A 17 17.01 -6.16 -3.43
N LEU A 18 16.39 -4.98 -3.46
CA LEU A 18 16.38 -4.06 -2.32
C LEU A 18 15.63 -4.67 -1.13
N LEU A 19 14.44 -5.23 -1.33
CA LEU A 19 13.64 -5.89 -0.29
C LEU A 19 14.39 -7.07 0.34
N VAL A 20 15.03 -7.89 -0.50
CA VAL A 20 15.86 -9.01 -0.03
C VAL A 20 17.06 -8.49 0.78
N GLY A 21 17.75 -7.46 0.29
CA GLY A 21 18.87 -6.84 1.01
C GLY A 21 18.47 -6.22 2.34
N ALA A 22 17.34 -5.50 2.38
CA ALA A 22 16.81 -4.89 3.58
C ALA A 22 16.38 -5.95 4.61
N SER A 23 15.75 -7.04 4.16
CA SER A 23 15.39 -8.17 5.04
C SER A 23 16.62 -8.83 5.66
N PHE A 24 17.66 -9.04 4.86
CA PHE A 24 18.92 -9.61 5.33
C PHE A 24 19.64 -8.66 6.31
N LEU A 25 19.66 -7.36 6.01
CA LEU A 25 20.24 -6.35 6.89
C LEU A 25 19.51 -6.27 8.23
N LEU A 26 18.18 -6.43 8.23
CA LEU A 26 17.37 -6.50 9.45
C LEU A 26 17.72 -7.73 10.30
N ILE A 27 17.92 -8.88 9.67
CA ILE A 27 18.34 -10.12 10.36
C ILE A 27 19.70 -9.93 11.04
N VAL A 28 20.66 -9.30 10.35
CA VAL A 28 21.98 -9.00 10.91
C VAL A 28 21.90 -7.98 12.05
N LEU A 29 21.06 -6.96 11.94
CA LEU A 29 20.84 -5.99 13.03
C LEU A 29 20.18 -6.62 14.27
N LEU A 30 19.37 -7.65 14.09
CA LEU A 30 18.63 -8.32 15.16
C LEU A 30 19.46 -9.36 15.93
N GLU A 31 20.73 -9.56 15.57
CA GLU A 31 21.60 -10.56 16.20
C GLU A 31 21.77 -10.32 17.71
N ASP A 32 21.77 -9.04 18.14
CA ASP A 32 21.85 -8.63 19.54
C ASP A 32 20.48 -8.50 20.26
N PHE A 33 19.38 -8.81 19.55
CA PHE A 33 17.98 -8.65 20.01
C PHE A 33 17.60 -7.24 20.50
N HIS A 34 18.43 -6.23 20.25
CA HIS A 34 18.21 -4.84 20.65
C HIS A 34 18.34 -3.93 19.44
N ILE A 35 17.32 -3.11 19.16
CA ILE A 35 17.41 -2.07 18.13
C ILE A 35 17.90 -0.79 18.80
N SER A 36 19.14 -0.41 18.53
CA SER A 36 19.73 0.85 18.99
C SER A 36 19.09 2.05 18.26
N ARG A 37 19.09 3.22 18.91
CA ARG A 37 18.66 4.48 18.26
C ARG A 37 19.49 4.78 17.00
N MET A 38 20.76 4.38 16.99
CA MET A 38 21.64 4.56 15.84
C MET A 38 21.29 3.66 14.66
N GLU A 39 20.89 2.42 14.94
CA GLU A 39 20.39 1.46 13.95
C GLU A 39 19.06 1.90 13.35
N GLY A 40 18.14 2.38 14.19
CA GLY A 40 16.89 2.99 13.72
C GLY A 40 17.12 4.22 12.84
N ALA A 41 18.10 5.07 13.20
CA ALA A 41 18.48 6.22 12.37
C ALA A 41 19.08 5.79 11.02
N PHE A 42 19.88 4.73 11.00
CA PHE A 42 20.44 4.16 9.77
C PHE A 42 19.34 3.61 8.85
N LEU A 43 18.36 2.88 9.40
CA LEU A 43 17.21 2.38 8.64
C LEU A 43 16.36 3.54 8.06
N LEU A 44 16.11 4.58 8.86
CA LEU A 44 15.41 5.79 8.41
C LEU A 44 16.12 6.46 7.24
N LEU A 45 17.45 6.60 7.32
CA LEU A 45 18.27 7.14 6.23
C LEU A 45 18.17 6.29 4.96
N GLY A 46 18.15 4.96 5.10
CA GLY A 46 17.94 4.03 3.99
C GLY A 46 16.60 4.25 3.28
N ILE A 47 15.51 4.43 4.05
CA ILE A 47 14.18 4.73 3.49
C ILE A 47 14.20 6.07 2.75
N VAL A 48 14.76 7.12 3.35
CA VAL A 48 14.84 8.45 2.72
C VAL A 48 15.65 8.41 1.43
N PHE A 49 16.79 7.72 1.43
CA PHE A 49 17.62 7.55 0.25
C PHE A 49 16.88 6.79 -0.86
N TYR A 50 16.20 5.69 -0.51
CA TYR A 50 15.40 4.91 -1.44
C TYR A 50 14.28 5.74 -2.08
N VAL A 51 13.47 6.43 -1.27
CA VAL A 51 12.37 7.28 -1.76
C VAL A 51 12.89 8.38 -2.66
N THR A 52 13.99 9.04 -2.28
CA THR A 52 14.59 10.11 -3.09
C THR A 52 15.12 9.57 -4.43
N GLY A 53 15.80 8.42 -4.40
CA GLY A 53 16.30 7.74 -5.60
C GLY A 53 15.16 7.29 -6.53
N ASN A 54 14.05 6.80 -5.95
CA ASN A 54 12.87 6.40 -6.70
C ASN A 54 12.23 7.62 -7.41
N ILE A 55 11.99 8.73 -6.68
CA ILE A 55 11.45 9.97 -7.26
C ILE A 55 12.34 10.52 -8.38
N MET A 56 13.67 10.49 -8.22
CA MET A 56 14.61 10.95 -9.24
C MET A 56 14.62 10.07 -10.49
N THR A 57 14.37 8.77 -10.33
CA THR A 57 14.33 7.79 -11.43
C THR A 57 13.03 7.88 -12.22
N VAL A 58 11.90 8.09 -11.52
CA VAL A 58 10.58 8.31 -12.14
C VAL A 58 10.54 9.62 -12.92
N LYS A 59 11.10 10.71 -12.38
CA LYS A 59 11.16 12.01 -13.06
C LYS A 59 11.95 12.01 -14.39
N LYS A 60 12.83 11.02 -14.61
CA LYS A 60 13.59 10.90 -15.87
C LYS A 60 12.91 10.02 -16.92
N THR A 61 11.83 9.31 -16.55
CA THR A 61 11.20 8.28 -17.40
C THR A 61 9.80 8.68 -17.88
N SER A 62 9.17 9.71 -17.31
CA SER A 62 7.79 10.13 -17.68
C SER A 62 7.75 11.42 -18.50
N PRO A 63 7.66 11.34 -19.84
CA PRO A 63 6.85 12.32 -20.55
C PRO A 63 5.87 11.74 -21.58
N ALA A 64 5.58 10.44 -21.62
CA ALA A 64 4.57 9.92 -22.55
C ALA A 64 3.95 8.61 -22.04
N GLU A 65 2.65 8.45 -22.29
CA GLU A 65 1.80 7.29 -21.96
C GLU A 65 1.17 7.29 -20.58
N ASP A 66 0.22 8.21 -20.38
CA ASP A 66 -0.89 7.98 -19.44
C ASP A 66 -2.20 8.38 -20.12
N LYS A 67 -2.66 7.51 -21.03
CA LYS A 67 -4.04 7.52 -21.50
C LYS A 67 -4.68 6.24 -20.97
N ILE A 68 -5.31 6.34 -19.81
CA ILE A 68 -6.15 5.29 -19.26
C ILE A 68 -7.32 5.09 -20.25
N GLU A 69 -7.30 3.99 -21.01
CA GLU A 69 -8.39 3.63 -21.91
C GLU A 69 -9.68 3.42 -21.10
N GLY A 70 -10.70 4.25 -21.37
CA GLY A 70 -12.04 4.11 -20.78
C GLY A 70 -12.39 5.10 -19.66
N MET A 71 -11.54 6.07 -19.35
CA MET A 71 -11.91 7.19 -18.48
C MET A 71 -12.34 8.37 -19.36
N GLU A 72 -13.64 8.68 -19.39
CA GLU A 72 -14.16 9.91 -19.99
C GLU A 72 -13.46 11.10 -19.31
N ILE A 73 -12.54 11.75 -20.02
CA ILE A 73 -11.90 12.97 -19.54
C ILE A 73 -13.00 14.04 -19.49
N PRO A 74 -13.38 14.54 -18.30
CA PRO A 74 -14.42 15.56 -18.20
C PRO A 74 -13.97 16.81 -18.97
N GLU A 75 -14.84 17.36 -19.81
CA GLU A 75 -14.54 18.51 -20.69
C GLU A 75 -14.17 19.82 -19.95
N ASP A 76 -14.10 19.83 -18.60
CA ASP A 76 -13.74 21.02 -17.83
C ASP A 76 -13.06 20.66 -16.47
N PRO A 77 -11.73 20.43 -16.43
CA PRO A 77 -11.02 19.84 -15.29
C PRO A 77 -11.05 20.68 -14.01
N LYS A 78 -11.32 21.99 -14.11
CA LYS A 78 -11.25 22.90 -12.96
C LYS A 78 -12.55 22.97 -12.15
N LYS A 79 -13.70 22.59 -12.73
CA LYS A 79 -15.00 22.68 -12.03
C LYS A 79 -15.29 21.50 -11.12
N HIS A 80 -14.66 20.34 -11.36
CA HIS A 80 -14.90 19.12 -10.59
C HIS A 80 -13.79 18.77 -9.60
N LEU A 81 -12.63 19.42 -9.70
CA LEU A 81 -11.46 19.11 -8.87
C LEU A 81 -11.74 19.20 -7.36
N LEU A 82 -12.52 20.19 -6.92
CA LEU A 82 -12.97 20.30 -5.52
C LEU A 82 -13.92 19.17 -5.12
N ARG A 83 -14.81 18.74 -6.03
CA ARG A 83 -15.76 17.66 -5.81
C ARG A 83 -15.03 16.31 -5.75
N ASP A 84 -14.05 16.11 -6.64
CA ASP A 84 -13.25 14.88 -6.72
C ASP A 84 -12.33 14.74 -5.51
N ILE A 85 -11.67 15.84 -5.09
CA ILE A 85 -10.93 15.88 -3.82
C ILE A 85 -11.88 15.61 -2.65
N GLY A 86 -13.09 16.18 -2.67
CA GLY A 86 -14.11 15.93 -1.66
C GLY A 86 -14.49 14.46 -1.55
N PHE A 87 -14.76 13.80 -2.68
CA PHE A 87 -15.04 12.36 -2.72
C PHE A 87 -13.84 11.50 -2.33
N LEU A 88 -12.62 11.92 -2.70
CA LEU A 88 -11.39 11.24 -2.30
C LEU A 88 -11.21 11.25 -0.77
N ILE A 89 -11.33 12.43 -0.15
CA ILE A 89 -11.21 12.58 1.30
C ILE A 89 -12.33 11.81 2.00
N LEU A 90 -13.58 11.95 1.52
CA LEU A 90 -14.72 11.25 2.10
C LEU A 90 -14.54 9.73 1.99
N GLY A 91 -14.08 9.23 0.85
CA GLY A 91 -13.80 7.81 0.63
C GLY A 91 -12.70 7.29 1.54
N LEU A 92 -11.60 8.05 1.70
CA LEU A 92 -10.49 7.70 2.58
C LEU A 92 -10.93 7.63 4.05
N LEU A 93 -11.71 8.62 4.50
CA LEU A 93 -12.26 8.63 5.85
C LEU A 93 -13.24 7.48 6.06
N ALA A 94 -14.19 7.28 5.14
CA ALA A 94 -15.16 6.19 5.22
C ALA A 94 -14.47 4.83 5.28
N LEU A 95 -13.40 4.63 4.51
CA LEU A 95 -12.63 3.40 4.51
C LEU A 95 -11.84 3.21 5.81
N SER A 96 -11.17 4.26 6.30
CA SER A 96 -10.42 4.25 7.55
C SER A 96 -11.34 3.95 8.75
N PHE A 97 -12.44 4.70 8.90
CA PHE A 97 -13.42 4.47 9.96
C PHE A 97 -14.14 3.13 9.83
N GLY A 98 -14.52 2.75 8.60
CA GLY A 98 -15.17 1.47 8.33
C GLY A 98 -14.29 0.27 8.67
N SER A 99 -13.00 0.34 8.35
CA SER A 99 -12.03 -0.70 8.71
C SER A 99 -11.88 -0.82 10.23
N ASN A 100 -11.75 0.30 10.94
CA ASN A 100 -11.65 0.29 12.40
C ASN A 100 -12.91 -0.30 13.06
N PHE A 101 -14.10 0.04 12.54
CA PHE A 101 -15.36 -0.49 13.04
C PHE A 101 -15.49 -2.00 12.80
N LEU A 102 -15.11 -2.46 11.60
CA LEU A 102 -15.09 -3.89 11.25
C LEU A 102 -14.16 -4.69 12.18
N VAL A 103 -12.92 -4.21 12.37
CA VAL A 103 -11.93 -4.89 13.21
C VAL A 103 -12.37 -4.89 14.66
N SER A 104 -12.86 -3.75 15.18
CA SER A 104 -13.33 -3.67 16.57
C SER A 104 -14.51 -4.61 16.83
N GLY A 105 -15.51 -4.65 15.92
CA GLY A 105 -16.64 -5.57 16.04
C GLY A 105 -16.24 -7.04 15.96
N ALA A 106 -15.25 -7.38 15.11
CA ALA A 106 -14.70 -8.73 15.03
C ALA A 106 -13.93 -9.11 16.31
N VAL A 107 -13.17 -8.18 16.89
CA VAL A 107 -12.48 -8.36 18.18
C VAL A 107 -13.48 -8.60 19.31
N ASP A 108 -14.55 -7.82 19.37
CA ASP A 108 -15.58 -7.97 20.41
C ASP A 108 -16.30 -9.33 20.31
N LEU A 109 -16.65 -9.76 19.10
CA LEU A 109 -17.21 -11.10 18.87
C LEU A 109 -16.24 -12.22 19.30
N ALA A 110 -14.97 -12.09 18.96
CA ALA A 110 -13.94 -13.06 19.33
C ALA A 110 -13.74 -13.16 20.84
N ARG A 111 -13.80 -12.02 21.55
CA ARG A 111 -13.76 -11.98 23.02
C ARG A 111 -14.98 -12.66 23.64
N ILE A 112 -16.17 -12.44 23.09
CA ILE A 112 -17.39 -13.13 23.56
C ILE A 112 -17.28 -14.64 23.38
N TRP A 113 -16.61 -15.10 22.32
CA TRP A 113 -16.33 -16.52 22.08
C TRP A 113 -15.17 -17.09 22.93
N GLY A 114 -14.57 -16.29 23.80
CA GLY A 114 -13.52 -16.72 24.72
C GLY A 114 -12.15 -16.94 24.06
N LEU A 115 -11.90 -16.35 22.89
CA LEU A 115 -10.58 -16.40 22.26
C LEU A 115 -9.58 -15.55 23.06
N SER A 116 -8.33 -16.00 23.13
CA SER A 116 -7.28 -15.27 23.83
C SER A 116 -6.87 -14.00 23.07
N GLU A 117 -6.50 -12.94 23.80
CA GLU A 117 -6.02 -11.68 23.20
C GLU A 117 -4.84 -11.90 22.24
N ALA A 118 -3.97 -12.88 22.54
CA ALA A 118 -2.85 -13.26 21.67
C ALA A 118 -3.33 -13.79 20.32
N LEU A 119 -4.34 -14.67 20.31
CA LEU A 119 -4.90 -15.22 19.08
C LEU A 119 -5.63 -14.14 18.28
N ILE A 120 -6.38 -13.27 18.96
CA ILE A 120 -7.09 -12.14 18.34
C ILE A 120 -6.09 -11.17 17.68
N GLY A 121 -5.02 -10.82 18.38
CA GLY A 121 -3.97 -9.94 17.84
C GLY A 121 -3.25 -10.54 16.64
N LEU A 122 -2.89 -11.82 16.73
CA LEU A 122 -2.18 -12.52 15.66
C LEU A 122 -3.03 -12.74 14.40
N THR A 123 -4.37 -12.82 14.54
CA THR A 123 -5.27 -13.16 13.43
C THR A 123 -6.11 -11.97 13.00
N ILE A 124 -7.08 -11.58 13.81
CA ILE A 124 -8.10 -10.56 13.46
C ILE A 124 -7.46 -9.20 13.26
N VAL A 125 -6.57 -8.78 14.15
CA VAL A 125 -5.90 -7.47 14.03
C VAL A 125 -4.91 -7.49 12.86
N SER A 126 -4.12 -8.56 12.72
CA SER A 126 -3.16 -8.69 11.61
C SER A 126 -3.82 -8.71 10.23
N ILE A 127 -5.00 -9.31 10.09
CA ILE A 127 -5.78 -9.25 8.83
C ILE A 127 -6.45 -7.88 8.70
N GLY A 128 -6.93 -7.34 9.83
CA GLY A 128 -7.63 -6.07 9.93
C GLY A 128 -6.84 -4.88 9.38
N THR A 129 -5.53 -4.83 9.63
CA THR A 129 -4.66 -3.74 9.16
C THR A 129 -4.57 -3.64 7.65
N GLY A 130 -4.74 -4.73 6.91
CA GLY A 130 -4.76 -4.76 5.44
C GLY A 130 -6.14 -4.60 4.81
N THR A 131 -7.18 -4.35 5.62
CA THR A 131 -8.58 -4.28 5.13
C THR A 131 -8.82 -3.13 4.15
N PRO A 132 -8.34 -1.89 4.42
CA PRO A 132 -8.46 -0.79 3.47
C PRO A 132 -7.86 -1.10 2.09
N GLU A 133 -6.69 -1.72 2.08
CA GLU A 133 -5.93 -2.10 0.89
C GLU A 133 -6.66 -3.20 0.11
N LEU A 134 -7.18 -4.21 0.80
CA LEU A 134 -7.99 -5.26 0.19
C LEU A 134 -9.26 -4.71 -0.45
N ALA A 135 -9.95 -3.79 0.22
CA ALA A 135 -11.16 -3.17 -0.30
C ALA A 135 -10.89 -2.34 -1.56
N THR A 136 -9.81 -1.55 -1.57
CA THR A 136 -9.41 -0.75 -2.73
C THR A 136 -8.93 -1.62 -3.89
N ALA A 137 -8.18 -2.70 -3.63
CA ALA A 137 -7.77 -3.67 -4.64
C ALA A 137 -8.98 -4.41 -5.25
N LEU A 138 -9.96 -4.82 -4.43
CA LEU A 138 -11.19 -5.46 -4.89
C LEU A 138 -12.01 -4.52 -5.79
N MET A 139 -12.13 -3.25 -5.41
CA MET A 139 -12.83 -2.24 -6.22
C MET A 139 -12.13 -1.97 -7.55
N ALA A 140 -10.80 -1.93 -7.58
CA ALA A 140 -10.03 -1.78 -8.81
C ALA A 140 -10.21 -2.99 -9.75
N ALA A 141 -10.19 -4.20 -9.19
CA ALA A 141 -10.48 -5.43 -9.94
C ALA A 141 -11.92 -5.44 -10.49
N TYR A 142 -12.89 -5.02 -9.68
CA TYR A 142 -14.30 -4.93 -10.07
C TYR A 142 -14.51 -3.91 -11.21
N ARG A 143 -13.79 -2.78 -11.19
CA ARG A 143 -13.86 -1.73 -12.23
C ARG A 143 -13.03 -2.02 -13.48
N LYS A 144 -12.31 -3.15 -13.55
CA LYS A 144 -11.39 -3.52 -14.65
C LYS A 144 -10.30 -2.48 -14.94
N THR A 145 -9.97 -1.64 -13.97
CA THR A 145 -8.90 -0.64 -14.09
C THR A 145 -7.59 -1.28 -13.64
N ALA A 146 -6.91 -1.96 -14.57
CA ALA A 146 -5.66 -2.68 -14.30
C ALA A 146 -4.57 -1.74 -13.74
N ASP A 147 -4.53 -0.49 -14.19
CA ASP A 147 -3.51 0.48 -13.80
C ASP A 147 -3.62 0.88 -12.32
N ILE A 148 -4.85 1.07 -11.82
CA ILE A 148 -5.10 1.35 -10.39
C ILE A 148 -4.78 0.13 -9.53
N ALA A 149 -5.09 -1.07 -10.01
CA ALA A 149 -4.79 -2.32 -9.30
C ALA A 149 -3.27 -2.55 -9.17
N ILE A 150 -2.50 -2.25 -10.22
CA ILE A 150 -1.04 -2.32 -10.21
C ILE A 150 -0.45 -1.26 -9.26
N GLY A 151 -0.91 -0.02 -9.34
CA GLY A 151 -0.43 1.06 -8.47
C GLY A 151 -0.64 0.75 -6.98
N ASN A 152 -1.79 0.17 -6.63
CA ASN A 152 -2.08 -0.25 -5.26
C ASN A 152 -1.22 -1.46 -4.82
N ALA A 153 -1.08 -2.47 -5.67
CA ALA A 153 -0.31 -3.69 -5.36
C ALA A 153 1.21 -3.48 -5.25
N VAL A 154 1.74 -2.46 -5.93
CA VAL A 154 3.16 -2.08 -5.89
C VAL A 154 3.41 -1.11 -4.74
N GLY A 155 2.62 -0.05 -4.62
CA GLY A 155 2.81 0.98 -3.60
C GLY A 155 2.71 0.45 -2.17
N SER A 156 1.76 -0.46 -1.90
CA SER A 156 1.54 -1.03 -0.57
C SER A 156 2.64 -1.99 -0.10
N LYS A 157 3.57 -2.42 -0.98
CA LYS A 157 4.69 -3.29 -0.59
C LYS A 157 5.94 -2.52 -0.14
N HIS A 158 6.00 -1.22 -0.43
CA HIS A 158 7.14 -0.36 -0.09
C HIS A 158 6.96 0.37 1.25
N PHE A 159 5.74 0.35 1.79
CA PHE A 159 5.34 0.97 3.05
C PHE A 159 5.08 -0.12 4.08
#